data_AF-A0D0K5-F1
#
_entry.id   AF-A0D0K5-F1
#
_cell.length_a   1.000
_cell.length_b   1.000
_cell.length_c   1.000
_cell.angle_alpha   90.00
_cell.angle_beta   90.00
_cell.angle_gamma   90.00
#
_symmetry.space_group_name_H-M   'P 1'
#
loop_
_entity.id
_entity.type
_entity.pdbx_description
1 polymer ?
#
loop_
_entity_poly.entity_id
_entity_poly.type
_entity_poly.pdbx_seq_one_letter_code
_entity_poly.pdbx_strand_id
1 'polypeptide(L)'
;MCKHILNAQVAIRAQCCKKWFDCADCHQELEDHPLLKNIEMVFACKKCKKVFRKDITDYDESDEYCPHCDNHYVIKAVTQESKEIQKFENLVKEVKQ
;
A
#
# COMPACT_ATOMS: atom_id res chain seq x y z
N MET A 1 8.37 3.42 7.13
CA MET A 1 7.84 2.21 6.49
C MET A 1 6.63 1.76 7.30
N CYS A 2 5.55 1.37 6.65
CA CYS A 2 4.35 0.84 7.28
C CYS A 2 4.66 -0.35 8.19
N LYS A 3 4.02 -0.39 9.37
CA LYS A 3 4.04 -1.56 10.24
C LYS A 3 2.96 -2.59 9.90
N HIS A 4 1.92 -2.17 9.17
CA HIS A 4 0.77 -3.01 8.80
C HIS A 4 0.99 -3.74 7.45
N ILE A 5 1.49 -3.02 6.44
CA ILE A 5 1.79 -3.53 5.09
C ILE A 5 3.28 -3.40 4.80
N LEU A 6 4.02 -4.48 5.05
CA LEU A 6 5.49 -4.48 5.09
C LEU A 6 6.13 -4.23 3.71
N ASN A 7 5.40 -4.48 2.62
CA ASN A 7 5.82 -4.28 1.24
C ASN A 7 5.09 -3.13 0.53
N ALA A 8 4.49 -2.17 1.26
CA ALA A 8 3.80 -1.03 0.66
C ALA A 8 4.71 -0.26 -0.30
N GLN A 9 4.26 -0.04 -1.55
CA GLN A 9 5.04 0.54 -2.65
C GLN A 9 4.82 2.05 -2.86
N VAL A 10 3.75 2.59 -2.29
CA VAL A 10 3.39 4.01 -2.35
C VAL A 10 3.08 4.53 -0.95
N ALA A 11 3.16 5.84 -0.78
CA ALA A 11 2.48 6.56 0.29
C ALA A 11 1.28 7.31 -0.29
N ILE A 12 0.20 7.44 0.48
CA ILE A 12 -1.06 8.06 0.13
C ILE A 12 -1.17 9.37 0.89
N ARG A 13 -1.51 10.46 0.19
CA ARG A 13 -1.83 11.74 0.84
C ARG A 13 -3.29 11.75 1.26
N ALA A 14 -3.53 11.78 2.56
CA ALA A 14 -4.88 11.90 3.11
C ALA A 14 -5.42 13.31 2.87
N GLN A 15 -6.58 13.44 2.24
CA GLN A 15 -7.18 14.75 1.93
C GLN A 15 -7.73 15.46 3.18
N CYS A 16 -8.13 14.70 4.22
CA CYS A 16 -8.62 15.25 5.48
C CYS A 16 -7.58 16.07 6.22
N CYS A 17 -6.35 15.56 6.37
CA CYS A 17 -5.30 16.19 7.19
C CYS A 17 -4.06 16.61 6.38
N LYS A 18 -4.04 16.38 5.06
CA LYS A 18 -2.96 16.71 4.12
C LYS A 18 -1.61 16.05 4.44
N LYS A 19 -1.60 15.03 5.30
CA LYS A 19 -0.43 14.21 5.70
C LYS A 19 -0.29 12.96 4.82
N TRP A 20 0.87 12.33 4.88
CA TRP A 20 1.21 11.13 4.10
C TRP A 20 1.21 9.89 4.98
N PHE A 21 0.58 8.83 4.50
CA PHE A 21 0.50 7.54 5.20
C PHE A 21 0.75 6.40 4.23
N ASP A 22 1.26 5.28 4.72
CA ASP A 22 1.49 4.11 3.88
C ASP A 22 0.23 3.21 3.75
N CYS A 23 -0.71 3.31 4.68
CA CYS A 23 -1.99 2.60 4.68
C CYS A 23 -3.05 3.34 5.52
N ALA A 24 -4.28 2.85 5.52
CA ALA A 24 -5.38 3.41 6.32
C ALA A 24 -5.15 3.26 7.84
N ASP A 25 -4.62 2.13 8.29
CA ASP A 25 -4.39 1.88 9.72
C ASP A 25 -3.32 2.83 10.29
N CYS A 26 -2.29 3.16 9.49
CA CYS A 26 -1.30 4.18 9.86
C CYS A 26 -1.94 5.56 10.08
N HIS A 27 -3.00 5.89 9.33
CA HIS A 27 -3.75 7.13 9.53
C HIS A 27 -4.60 7.06 10.80
N GLN A 28 -5.33 5.97 11.01
CA GLN A 28 -6.21 5.77 12.17
C GLN A 28 -5.45 5.79 13.51
N GLU A 29 -4.19 5.37 13.53
CA GLU A 29 -3.38 5.38 14.75
C GLU A 29 -2.80 6.74 15.11
N LEU A 30 -2.59 7.60 14.11
CA LEU A 30 -1.93 8.89 14.28
C LEU A 30 -2.91 10.06 14.32
N GLU A 31 -4.12 9.86 13.83
CA GLU A 31 -5.14 10.89 13.74
C GLU A 31 -6.40 10.50 14.50
N ASP A 32 -7.13 11.49 14.99
CA ASP A 32 -8.33 11.39 15.81
C ASP A 32 -9.64 11.43 15.01
N HIS A 33 -9.56 11.30 13.69
CA HIS A 33 -10.68 11.41 12.77
C HIS A 33 -10.64 10.29 11.72
N PRO A 34 -11.79 9.93 11.13
CA PRO A 34 -11.83 8.92 10.07
C PRO A 34 -11.17 9.41 8.78
N LEU A 35 -10.55 8.48 8.04
CA LEU A 35 -10.00 8.78 6.72
C LEU A 35 -11.11 9.19 5.75
N LEU A 36 -10.99 10.37 5.16
CA LEU A 36 -11.94 10.88 4.18
C LEU A 36 -11.84 10.10 2.87
N LYS A 37 -12.97 9.58 2.39
CA LYS A 37 -13.08 8.95 1.07
C LYS A 37 -13.11 10.03 -0.01
N ASN A 38 -12.32 9.86 -1.06
CA ASN A 38 -12.31 10.73 -2.22
C ASN A 38 -12.09 9.89 -3.50
N ILE A 39 -12.59 10.41 -4.61
CA ILE A 39 -12.41 9.84 -5.96
C ILE A 39 -10.99 10.12 -6.47
N GLU A 40 -10.44 11.30 -6.17
CA GLU A 40 -9.04 11.60 -6.52
C GLU A 40 -8.10 11.14 -5.41
N MET A 41 -7.25 10.17 -5.72
CA MET A 41 -6.18 9.70 -4.85
C MET A 41 -4.84 10.29 -5.27
N VAL A 42 -4.03 10.71 -4.30
CA VAL A 42 -2.70 11.26 -4.53
C VAL A 42 -1.67 10.33 -3.89
N PHE A 43 -0.75 9.82 -4.71
CA PHE A 43 0.25 8.85 -4.33
C PHE A 43 1.67 9.42 -4.47
N ALA A 44 2.59 8.93 -3.64
CA ALA A 44 4.03 9.13 -3.79
C ALA A 44 4.69 7.76 -3.98
N CYS A 45 5.31 7.54 -5.13
CA CYS A 45 5.98 6.28 -5.44
C CYS A 45 7.22 6.10 -4.56
N LYS A 46 7.38 4.95 -3.89
CA LYS A 46 8.58 4.70 -3.08
C LYS A 46 9.81 4.32 -3.90
N LYS A 47 9.64 3.83 -5.13
CA LYS A 47 10.73 3.54 -6.07
C LYS A 47 11.34 4.82 -6.63
N CYS A 48 10.55 5.67 -7.28
CA CYS A 48 11.07 6.88 -7.97
C CYS A 48 10.86 8.19 -7.21
N LYS A 49 10.19 8.18 -6.05
CA LYS A 49 9.88 9.34 -5.19
C LYS A 49 9.01 10.43 -5.84
N LYS A 50 8.51 10.22 -7.06
CA LYS A 50 7.60 11.15 -7.74
C LYS A 50 6.16 10.99 -7.24
N VAL A 51 5.46 12.11 -7.17
CA VAL A 51 4.03 12.19 -6.83
C VAL A 51 3.19 12.06 -8.10
N PHE A 52 2.06 11.37 -8.01
CA PHE A 52 1.09 11.24 -9.09
C PHE A 52 -0.33 11.18 -8.52
N ARG A 53 -1.32 11.44 -9.39
CA ARG A 53 -2.74 11.38 -9.05
C ARG A 53 -3.41 10.27 -9.86
N LYS A 54 -4.42 9.65 -9.28
CA LYS A 54 -5.30 8.70 -9.95
C LYS A 54 -6.75 9.03 -9.59
N ASP A 55 -7.60 8.94 -10.59
CA ASP A 55 -9.04 8.96 -10.43
C ASP A 55 -9.50 7.50 -10.28
N ILE A 56 -10.22 7.16 -9.21
CA ILE A 56 -10.68 5.79 -8.96
C ILE A 56 -12.04 5.46 -9.59
N THR A 57 -12.67 6.39 -10.33
CA THR A 57 -13.95 6.12 -11.00
C THR A 57 -13.82 5.26 -12.25
N ASP A 58 -12.67 5.33 -12.93
CA ASP A 58 -12.37 4.58 -14.15
C ASP A 58 -11.04 3.84 -13.95
N TYR A 59 -11.07 2.80 -13.13
CA TYR A 59 -9.87 2.07 -12.70
C TYR A 59 -9.63 0.84 -13.59
N ASP A 60 -8.46 0.78 -14.21
CA ASP A 60 -8.00 -0.35 -15.02
C ASP A 60 -6.65 -0.95 -14.55
N GLU A 61 -6.18 -2.00 -15.21
CA GLU A 61 -4.92 -2.67 -14.86
C GLU A 61 -3.69 -1.76 -15.01
N SER A 62 -3.72 -0.79 -15.94
CA SER A 62 -2.65 0.21 -16.13
C SER A 62 -2.57 1.18 -14.95
N ASP A 63 -3.67 1.38 -14.22
CA ASP A 63 -3.69 2.18 -13.01
C ASP A 63 -2.91 1.57 -11.85
N GLU A 64 -2.58 0.28 -11.93
CA GLU A 64 -1.76 -0.42 -10.93
C GLU A 64 -0.28 -0.02 -10.97
N TYR A 65 0.14 0.77 -11.96
CA TYR A 65 1.52 1.14 -12.21
C TYR A 65 1.80 2.63 -11.98
N CYS A 66 2.99 2.91 -11.45
CA CYS A 66 3.46 4.27 -11.34
C CYS A 66 3.72 4.86 -12.74
N PRO A 67 3.07 5.97 -13.14
CA PRO A 67 3.18 6.53 -14.50
C PRO A 67 4.57 7.09 -14.81
N HIS A 68 5.46 7.16 -13.81
CA HIS A 68 6.80 7.74 -13.97
C HIS A 68 7.92 6.72 -14.09
N CYS A 69 7.73 5.49 -13.60
CA CYS A 69 8.82 4.50 -13.51
C CYS A 69 8.36 3.04 -13.62
N ASP A 70 7.09 2.86 -13.99
CA ASP A 70 6.47 1.55 -14.21
C ASP A 70 6.55 0.61 -12.99
N ASN A 71 6.55 1.20 -11.80
CA ASN A 71 6.49 0.41 -10.57
C ASN A 71 5.07 -0.10 -10.34
N HIS A 72 4.87 -1.40 -10.42
CA HIS A 72 3.62 -2.04 -10.00
C HIS A 72 3.43 -1.84 -8.51
N TYR A 73 2.49 -0.97 -8.12
CA TYR A 73 2.30 -0.58 -6.73
C TYR A 73 1.07 -1.22 -6.08
N VAL A 74 0.19 -1.81 -6.88
CA VAL A 74 -0.94 -2.62 -6.43
C VAL A 74 -0.51 -4.07 -6.43
N ILE A 75 0.02 -4.52 -5.30
CA ILE A 75 0.55 -5.86 -5.11
C ILE A 75 -0.07 -6.50 -3.88
N LYS A 76 0.02 -7.84 -3.78
CA LYS A 76 -0.43 -8.56 -2.59
C LYS A 76 0.25 -8.00 -1.35
N ALA A 77 -0.55 -7.55 -0.38
CA ALA A 77 -0.05 -7.04 0.88
C ALA A 77 0.66 -8.15 1.67
N VAL A 78 1.85 -7.86 2.16
CA VAL A 78 2.60 -8.69 3.10
C VAL A 78 2.40 -8.11 4.49
N THR A 79 1.52 -8.73 5.27
CA THR A 79 1.30 -8.46 6.70
C THR A 79 2.21 -9.35 7.55
N GLN A 80 2.34 -9.04 8.84
CA GLN A 80 3.06 -9.88 9.78
C GLN A 80 2.48 -11.31 9.83
N GLU A 81 1.17 -11.44 9.91
CA GLU A 81 0.45 -12.72 9.87
C GLU A 81 0.76 -13.51 8.59
N SER A 82 0.71 -12.85 7.42
CA SER A 82 0.98 -13.52 6.14
C SER A 82 2.41 -14.08 6.07
N LYS A 83 3.39 -13.40 6.68
CA LYS A 83 4.78 -13.89 6.77
C LYS A 83 4.88 -15.12 7.66
N GLU A 84 4.15 -15.15 8.77
CA GLU A 84 4.16 -16.28 9.71
C GLU A 84 3.52 -17.53 9.09
N ILE A 85 2.39 -17.36 8.41
CA ILE A 85 1.75 -18.44 7.63
C ILE A 85 2.72 -18.99 6.59
N GLN A 86 3.37 -18.12 5.81
CA GLN A 86 4.31 -18.55 4.78
C GLN A 86 5.52 -19.29 5.37
N LYS A 87 6.01 -18.86 6.54
CA LYS A 87 7.07 -19.57 7.27
C LYS A 87 6.61 -20.97 7.68
N PHE A 88 5.41 -21.11 8.22
CA PHE A 88 4.84 -22.40 8.59
C PHE A 88 4.66 -23.32 7.37
N GLU A 89 4.13 -22.81 6.27
CA GLU A 89 3.97 -23.57 5.03
C GLU A 89 5.31 -24.08 4.48
N ASN A 90 6.36 -23.26 4.55
CA ASN A 90 7.70 -23.66 4.12
C ASN A 90 8.26 -24.77 5.02
N LEU A 91 8.12 -24.65 6.34
CA LEU A 91 8.52 -25.71 7.28
C LEU A 91 7.76 -27.02 7.02
N VAL A 92 6.46 -26.95 6.75
CA VAL A 92 5.66 -28.14 6.43
C VAL A 92 6.13 -28.80 5.13
N LYS A 93 6.56 -28.02 4.13
CA LYS A 93 7.12 -28.55 2.88
C LYS A 93 8.47 -29.24 3.11
N GLU A 94 9.33 -28.65 3.91
CA GLU A 94 10.66 -29.20 4.25
C GLU A 94 10.55 -30.54 5.01
N VAL A 95 9.60 -30.67 5.94
CA VAL A 95 9.40 -31.92 6.69
C VAL A 95 8.76 -33.04 5.85
N LYS A 96 8.03 -32.68 4.80
CA LYS A 96 7.36 -33.63 3.88
C LYS A 96 8.26 -34.11 2.74
N GLN A 97 9.46 -33.53 2.60
CA GLN A 97 10.47 -33.92 1.62
C GLN A 97 11.44 -34.93 2.23
#